data_AF-A0A0Q3SZB8-F1
#
_entry.id   AF-A0A0Q3SZB8-F1
#
_cell.length_a   1.000
_cell.length_b   1.000
_cell.length_c   1.000
_cell.angle_alpha   90.00
_cell.angle_beta   90.00
_cell.angle_gamma   90.00
#
_symmetry.space_group_name_H-M   'P 1'
#
loop_
_entity.id
_entity.type
_entity.pdbx_description
1 polymer ?
#
loop_
_entity_poly.entity_id
_entity_poly.type
_entity_poly.pdbx_seq_one_letter_code
_entity_poly.pdbx_strand_id
1 'polypeptide(L)' 'KEYRQSYSRGKPLTTLNSITLSGETSSRQGTRIRFWPDKDIFTTTISFDFNTISSRIRELAFLNPE' A
#
# COMPACT_ATOMS: atom_id res chain seq x y z
N LYS A 1 8.79 7.82 14.04
CA LYS A 1 7.45 8.46 13.89
C LYS A 1 6.70 7.71 12.79
N GLU A 2 5.43 7.42 12.95
CA GLU A 2 4.56 6.94 11.87
C GLU A 2 3.77 8.12 11.31
N TYR A 3 3.74 8.24 9.99
CA TYR A 3 2.91 9.21 9.31
C TYR A 3 1.72 8.51 8.65
N ARG A 4 0.53 9.08 8.77
CA ARG A 4 -0.69 8.53 8.18
C ARG A 4 -1.53 9.62 7.55
N GLN A 5 -2.02 9.34 6.35
CA GLN A 5 -2.98 10.17 5.66
C GLN A 5 -3.97 9.29 4.89
N SER A 6 -5.23 9.72 4.83
CA SER A 6 -6.27 9.00 4.09
C SER A 6 -6.75 9.83 2.90
N TYR A 7 -7.12 9.14 1.83
CA TYR A 7 -7.57 9.73 0.57
C TYR A 7 -8.85 9.05 0.09
N SER A 8 -9.69 9.79 -0.63
CA SER A 8 -10.83 9.25 -1.37
C SER A 8 -10.88 9.89 -2.76
N ARG A 9 -10.93 9.05 -3.81
CA ARG A 9 -10.90 9.46 -5.22
C ARG A 9 -9.85 10.54 -5.51
N GLY A 10 -8.64 10.33 -5.00
CA GLY A 10 -7.50 11.25 -5.17
C GLY A 10 -7.51 12.49 -4.26
N LYS A 11 -8.58 12.77 -3.52
CA LYS A 11 -8.67 13.92 -2.61
C LYS A 11 -8.24 13.54 -1.18
N PRO A 12 -7.41 14.35 -0.51
CA PRO A 12 -7.06 14.10 0.89
C PRO A 12 -8.29 14.27 1.78
N LEU A 13 -8.55 13.28 2.63
CA LEU A 13 -9.61 13.32 3.65
C LEU A 13 -9.12 13.82 5.00
N THR A 14 -7.82 13.67 5.25
CA THR A 14 -7.17 14.11 6.47
C THR A 14 -5.93 14.91 6.12
N THR A 15 -5.51 15.78 7.04
CA THR A 15 -4.13 16.27 7.07
C THR A 15 -3.16 15.12 7.34
N LEU A 16 -1.86 15.38 7.15
CA LEU A 16 -0.83 14.41 7.50
C LEU A 16 -0.72 14.30 9.02
N ASN A 17 -1.11 13.16 9.57
CA ASN A 17 -1.06 12.90 11.00
C ASN A 17 0.26 12.21 11.35
N SER A 18 0.93 12.64 12.42
CA SER A 18 2.18 12.04 12.90
C SER A 18 2.00 11.44 14.30
N ILE A 19 2.42 10.19 14.46
CA ILE A 19 2.38 9.44 15.73
C ILE A 19 3.82 9.12 16.13
N THR A 20 4.19 9.38 17.38
CA THR A 20 5.49 8.96 17.91
C THR A 20 5.48 7.46 18.16
N LEU A 21 6.45 6.75 17.59
CA LEU A 21 6.63 5.32 17.78
C LEU A 21 7.58 5.08 18.96
N SER A 22 7.32 4.05 19.76
CA SER A 22 8.08 3.71 20.97
C SER A 22 8.71 2.32 20.88
N GLY A 23 9.75 2.09 21.68
CA GLY A 23 10.46 0.80 21.73
C GLY A 23 11.05 0.39 20.38
N GLU A 24 11.01 -0.90 20.07
CA GLU A 24 11.54 -1.48 18.82
C GLU A 24 10.89 -0.93 17.55
N THR A 25 9.69 -0.34 17.63
CA THR A 25 9.03 0.24 16.46
C THR A 25 9.61 1.60 16.06
N SER A 26 10.38 2.24 16.96
CA SER A 26 10.96 3.57 16.72
C SER A 26 12.04 3.58 15.63
N SER A 27 12.76 2.47 15.44
CA SER A 27 13.82 2.31 14.44
C SER A 27 13.31 1.82 13.08
N ARG A 28 12.05 1.35 13.00
CA ARG A 28 11.48 0.84 11.75
C ARG A 28 11.27 1.98 10.76
N GLN A 29 11.66 1.74 9.51
CA GLN A 29 11.44 2.65 8.39
C GLN A 29 10.77 1.90 7.25
N GLY A 30 9.87 2.57 6.54
CA GLY A 30 9.13 1.97 5.45
C GLY A 30 7.86 2.75 5.14
N THR A 31 7.20 2.36 4.06
CA THR A 31 5.93 2.95 3.62
C THR A 31 4.91 1.84 3.45
N ARG A 32 3.70 2.03 3.98
CA ARG A 32 2.58 1.11 3.80
C ARG A 32 1.46 1.81 3.06
N ILE A 33 1.09 1.27 1.90
CA ILE A 33 -0.03 1.77 1.09
C ILE A 33 -1.15 0.74 1.16
N ARG A 34 -2.38 1.23 1.36
CA ARG A 34 -3.60 0.43 1.28
C ARG A 34 -4.63 1.22 0.48
N PHE A 35 -5.16 0.62 -0.56
CA PHE A 35 -6.14 1.25 -1.45
C PHE A 35 -7.30 0.30 -1.72
N TRP A 36 -8.42 0.88 -2.12
CA TRP A 36 -9.59 0.16 -2.60
C TRP A 36 -9.86 0.61 -4.04
N PRO A 37 -9.94 -0.32 -5.02
CA PRO A 37 -10.28 0.02 -6.39
C PRO A 37 -11.65 0.71 -6.48
N ASP A 38 -11.73 1.72 -7.33
CA ASP A 38 -12.97 2.47 -7.59
C ASP A 38 -13.88 1.68 -8.53
N LYS A 39 -15.13 1.42 -8.10
CA LYS A 39 -16.09 0.61 -8.85
C LYS A 39 -16.63 1.32 -10.10
N ASP A 40 -16.58 2.65 -10.13
CA ASP A 40 -17.02 3.41 -11.30
C ASP A 40 -15.95 3.38 -12.42
N ILE A 41 -14.69 3.16 -12.05
CA ILE A 41 -13.56 3.11 -12.98
C ILE A 41 -13.36 1.69 -13.50
N PHE A 42 -13.37 0.69 -12.60
CA PHE A 42 -13.21 -0.71 -12.95
C PHE A 42 -14.58 -1.37 -13.14
N THR A 43 -15.14 -1.25 -14.34
CA THR A 43 -16.51 -1.70 -14.64
C THR A 43 -16.66 -3.19 -14.93
N THR A 44 -15.58 -3.87 -15.33
CA THR A 44 -15.64 -5.28 -15.77
C THR A 44 -15.42 -6.26 -14.61
N THR A 45 -14.37 -6.06 -13.81
CA THR A 45 -14.00 -6.97 -12.72
C THR A 45 -13.28 -6.19 -11.62
N ILE A 46 -13.64 -6.47 -10.36
CA ILE A 46 -12.96 -5.93 -9.17
C ILE A 46 -12.52 -7.10 -8.29
N SER A 47 -11.74 -8.00 -8.87
CA SER A 47 -11.07 -9.09 -8.15
C SER A 47 -9.58 -9.04 -8.44
N PHE A 48 -8.79 -9.31 -7.41
CA PHE A 48 -7.35 -9.45 -7.54
C PHE A 48 -7.04 -10.90 -7.90
N ASP A 49 -6.52 -11.14 -9.11
CA ASP A 49 -6.10 -12.47 -9.53
C ASP A 49 -4.79 -12.88 -8.84
N PHE A 50 -4.88 -13.88 -7.97
CA PHE A 50 -3.75 -14.34 -7.16
C PHE A 50 -2.59 -14.87 -8.02
N ASN A 51 -2.90 -15.61 -9.10
CA ASN A 51 -1.88 -16.22 -9.95
C ASN A 51 -1.04 -15.15 -10.65
N THR A 52 -1.69 -14.12 -11.17
CA THR A 52 -1.07 -12.96 -11.80
C THR A 52 -0.16 -12.21 -10.82
N ILE A 53 -0.66 -11.89 -9.62
CA ILE A 53 0.11 -11.18 -8.61
C ILE A 53 1.32 -12.02 -8.15
N SER A 54 1.09 -13.30 -7.87
CA SER A 54 2.16 -14.19 -7.39
C SER A 54 3.24 -14.42 -8.44
N SER A 55 2.90 -14.55 -9.73
CA SER A 55 3.89 -14.63 -10.82
C SER A 55 4.77 -13.39 -10.84
N ARG A 56 4.15 -12.20 -10.80
CA ARG A 56 4.88 -10.94 -10.85
C ARG A 56 5.81 -10.74 -9.67
N ILE A 57 5.37 -11.09 -8.46
CA ILE A 57 6.20 -11.01 -7.26
C ILE A 57 7.38 -11.99 -7.37
N ARG A 58 7.17 -13.22 -7.85
CA ARG A 58 8.26 -14.20 -8.06
C ARG A 58 9.29 -13.69 -9.06
N GLU A 59 8.85 -13.18 -10.22
CA GLU A 59 9.75 -12.59 -11.22
C GLU A 59 10.59 -11.46 -10.63
N LEU A 60 9.96 -10.55 -9.87
CA LEU A 60 10.68 -9.46 -9.22
C LEU A 60 11.69 -9.97 -8.19
N ALA A 61 11.34 -10.98 -7.40
CA ALA A 61 12.27 -11.59 -6.45
C ALA A 61 13.45 -12.28 -7.15
N PHE A 62 13.22 -12.95 -8.28
CA PHE A 62 14.31 -13.54 -9.08
C PHE A 62 15.27 -12.48 -9.64
N LEU A 63 14.75 -11.31 -10.02
CA LEU A 63 15.55 -10.19 -10.54
C LEU A 63 16.24 -9.37 -9.43
N ASN A 64 15.81 -9.52 -8.17
CA ASN A 64 16.36 -8.82 -7.01
C ASN A 64 16.73 -9.86 -5.94
N PRO A 65 17.85 -10.58 -6.13
CA PRO A 65 18.22 -11.72 -5.28
C PRO A 65 18.72 -11.35 -3.87
N GLU A 66 18.97 -10.07 -3.60
CA GLU A 66 19.39 -9.56 -2.28
C GLU A 66 18.27 -8.79 -1.56
#